data_AF-A0A7R9SQW0-F1
#
_entry.id   AF-A0A7R9SQW0-F1
#
_cell.length_a   1.000
_cell.length_b   1.000
_cell.length_c   1.000
_cell.angle_alpha   90.00
_cell.angle_beta   90.00
_cell.angle_gamma   90.00
#
_symmetry.space_group_name_H-M   'P 1'
#
loop_
_entity.id
_entity.type
_entity.pdbx_description
1 polymer ?
#
loop_
_entity_poly.entity_id
_entity_poly.type
_entity_poly.pdbx_seq_one_letter_code
_entity_poly.pdbx_strand_id
1 'polypeptide(L)'
;NIRIYVERYQRPTTLLCTNCQRANHAGHQCAFETRCGHCAQDHTVDECPNTANPPKCANCKLDHTPTDKNCVVYQAVMTAQRRKNQRRNRK
;
A
#
# COMPACT_ATOMS: atom_id res chain seq x y z
N ASN A 1 35.61 -26.28 -0.88
CA ASN A 1 34.16 -26.21 -0.60
C ASN A 1 33.72 -24.77 -0.39
N ILE A 2 33.03 -24.18 -1.38
CA ILE A 2 32.42 -22.85 -1.25
C ILE A 2 30.98 -23.04 -0.77
N ARG A 3 30.62 -22.43 0.37
CA ARG A 3 29.24 -22.34 0.85
C ARG A 3 28.65 -21.02 0.37
N ILE A 4 27.68 -21.09 -0.53
CA ILE A 4 26.92 -19.91 -0.98
C ILE A 4 25.72 -19.79 -0.05
N TYR A 5 25.63 -18.66 0.66
CA TYR A 5 24.47 -18.32 1.48
C TYR A 5 23.50 -17.48 0.64
N VAL A 6 22.30 -18.00 0.41
CA VAL A 6 21.24 -17.27 -0.31
C VAL A 6 20.24 -16.77 0.72
N GLU A 7 20.14 -15.44 0.84
CA GLU A 7 19.09 -14.82 1.63
C GLU A 7 17.73 -15.01 0.96
N ARG A 8 16.68 -15.25 1.75
CA ARG A 8 15.32 -15.37 1.22
C ARG A 8 14.90 -14.02 0.66
N TYR A 9 14.64 -13.96 -0.65
CA TYR A 9 14.05 -12.79 -1.29
C TYR A 9 12.69 -12.46 -0.66
N GLN A 10 12.63 -11.36 0.09
CA GLN A 10 11.38 -10.85 0.66
C GLN A 10 10.70 -9.97 -0.39
N ARG A 11 9.65 -10.48 -1.03
CA ARG A 11 8.81 -9.64 -1.91
C ARG A 11 8.24 -8.49 -1.07
N PRO A 12 8.46 -7.22 -1.46
CA PRO A 12 7.79 -6.10 -0.79
C PRO A 12 6.29 -6.34 -0.92
N THR A 13 5.65 -6.58 0.23
CA THR A 13 4.19 -6.78 0.26
C THR A 13 3.59 -5.40 0.14
N THR A 14 3.04 -5.06 -1.03
CA THR A 14 2.31 -3.81 -1.19
C THR A 14 1.09 -3.86 -0.25
N LEU A 15 1.15 -3.07 0.83
CA LEU A 15 0.12 -3.07 1.88
C LEU A 15 -1.22 -2.53 1.36
N LEU A 16 -1.15 -1.64 0.37
CA LEU A 16 -2.28 -1.02 -0.30
C LEU A 16 -2.24 -1.37 -1.79
N CYS A 17 -3.41 -1.51 -2.38
CA CYS A 17 -3.57 -1.71 -3.80
C CYS A 17 -3.00 -0.50 -4.57
N THR A 18 -2.14 -0.74 -5.56
CA THR A 18 -1.55 0.32 -6.37
C THR A 18 -2.58 1.04 -7.26
N ASN A 19 -3.74 0.42 -7.50
CA ASN A 19 -4.81 1.00 -8.32
C ASN A 19 -5.77 1.86 -7.47
N CYS A 20 -6.36 1.32 -6.41
CA CYS A 20 -7.40 2.01 -5.63
C CYS A 20 -6.98 2.45 -4.22
N GLN A 21 -5.72 2.20 -3.81
CA GLN A 21 -5.16 2.53 -2.50
C GLN A 21 -5.81 1.81 -1.29
N ARG A 22 -6.74 0.88 -1.51
CA ARG A 22 -7.36 0.05 -0.46
C ARG A 22 -6.52 -1.19 -0.16
N ALA A 23 -6.65 -1.73 1.04
CA ALA A 23 -5.92 -2.93 1.45
C ALA A 23 -6.57 -4.25 0.98
N ASN A 24 -5.91 -5.37 1.29
CA ASN A 24 -6.36 -6.76 1.11
C ASN A 24 -6.35 -7.33 -0.31
N HIS A 25 -5.96 -6.57 -1.33
CA HIS A 25 -5.83 -7.09 -2.69
C HIS A 25 -4.69 -6.38 -3.42
N ALA A 26 -4.15 -7.04 -4.45
CA ALA A 26 -3.15 -6.47 -5.34
C ALA A 26 -3.80 -5.69 -6.49
N GLY A 27 -3.04 -4.79 -7.13
CA GLY A 27 -3.51 -3.97 -8.26
C GLY A 27 -4.16 -4.78 -9.39
N HIS A 28 -3.55 -5.91 -9.77
CA HIS A 28 -4.07 -6.79 -10.83
C HIS A 28 -5.38 -7.53 -10.47
N GLN A 29 -5.79 -7.51 -9.19
CA GLN A 29 -7.05 -8.08 -8.70
C GLN A 29 -8.06 -6.97 -8.30
N CYS A 30 -7.76 -5.72 -8.63
CA CYS A 30 -8.59 -4.60 -8.25
C CYS A 30 -9.84 -4.52 -9.14
N ALA A 31 -11.02 -4.55 -8.51
CA ALA A 31 -12.31 -4.31 -9.16
C ALA A 31 -12.89 -2.92 -8.81
N PHE A 32 -12.09 -2.06 -8.17
CA PHE A 32 -12.49 -0.71 -7.79
C PHE A 32 -11.91 0.34 -8.74
N GLU A 33 -12.55 1.50 -8.77
CA GLU A 33 -12.06 2.69 -9.46
C GLU A 33 -10.62 3.05 -9.05
N THR A 34 -9.85 3.50 -10.04
CA THR A 34 -8.51 4.03 -9.84
C THR A 34 -8.55 5.26 -8.93
N ARG A 35 -7.62 5.32 -7.99
CA ARG A 35 -7.43 6.46 -7.09
C ARG A 35 -5.97 6.84 -7.04
N CYS A 36 -5.70 8.11 -7.34
CA CYS A 36 -4.37 8.67 -7.32
C CYS A 36 -3.76 8.58 -5.91
N GLY A 37 -2.56 8.01 -5.83
CA GLY A 37 -1.80 7.91 -4.57
C GLY A 37 -1.32 9.25 -4.02
N HIS A 38 -1.38 10.32 -4.82
CA HIS A 38 -1.00 11.68 -4.42
C HIS A 38 -2.21 12.53 -4.05
N CYS A 39 -3.22 12.67 -4.92
CA CYS A 39 -4.32 13.62 -4.71
C CYS A 39 -5.71 12.99 -4.50
N ALA A 40 -5.80 11.65 -4.43
CA ALA A 40 -7.03 10.87 -4.24
C ALA A 40 -8.12 11.02 -5.32
N GLN A 41 -7.83 11.67 -6.44
CA GLN A 41 -8.71 11.81 -7.60
C GLN A 41 -8.65 10.59 -8.53
N ASP A 42 -9.51 10.56 -9.54
CA ASP A 42 -9.80 9.41 -10.40
C ASP A 42 -8.82 9.28 -11.56
N HIS A 43 -7.54 9.11 -11.25
CA HIS A 43 -6.44 8.87 -12.21
C HIS A 43 -5.27 8.16 -11.54
N THR A 44 -4.32 7.68 -12.34
CA THR A 44 -3.08 7.08 -11.83
C THR A 44 -2.12 8.15 -11.30
N VAL A 45 -1.21 7.80 -10.38
CA VAL A 45 -0.26 8.79 -9.83
C VAL A 45 0.62 9.43 -10.91
N ASP A 46 0.89 8.69 -11.99
CA ASP A 46 1.72 9.14 -13.12
C ASP A 46 1.00 10.21 -13.97
N GLU A 47 -0.33 10.23 -13.96
CA GLU A 47 -1.17 11.19 -14.67
C GLU A 47 -1.63 12.35 -13.77
N CYS A 48 -1.07 12.48 -12.58
CA CYS A 48 -1.55 13.44 -11.58
C CYS A 48 -1.26 14.89 -12.00
N PRO A 49 -2.28 15.74 -12.25
CA PRO A 49 -2.07 17.16 -12.56
C PRO A 49 -1.78 17.99 -11.30
N ASN A 50 -1.94 17.39 -10.12
CA ASN A 50 -1.87 18.05 -8.81
C ASN A 50 -0.55 17.75 -8.07
N THR A 51 0.53 17.45 -8.79
CA THR A 51 1.84 17.09 -8.19
C THR A 51 2.46 18.22 -7.35
N ALA A 52 2.14 19.48 -7.68
CA ALA A 52 2.58 20.65 -6.91
C ALA A 52 1.76 20.90 -5.63
N ASN A 53 0.58 20.29 -5.49
CA ASN A 53 -0.28 20.47 -4.32
C ASN A 53 0.12 19.48 -3.21
N PRO A 54 -0.17 19.80 -1.93
CA PRO A 54 -0.01 18.85 -0.85
C PRO A 54 -0.77 17.54 -1.12
N PRO A 55 -0.18 16.38 -0.76
CA PRO A 55 -0.84 15.10 -0.97
C PRO A 55 -2.11 14.98 -0.12
N LYS A 56 -3.09 14.25 -0.64
CA LYS A 56 -4.34 13.90 0.04
C LYS A 56 -4.52 12.39 0.10
N CYS A 57 -4.85 11.88 1.28
CA CYS A 57 -4.99 10.46 1.49
C CYS A 57 -6.32 9.96 0.92
N ALA A 58 -6.26 9.00 -0.01
CA ALA A 58 -7.44 8.37 -0.56
C ALA A 58 -8.33 7.66 0.48
N ASN A 59 -7.75 7.24 1.62
CA ASN A 59 -8.42 6.46 2.65
C ASN A 59 -8.99 7.28 3.82
N CYS A 60 -8.21 8.22 4.40
CA CYS A 60 -8.66 9.04 5.53
C CYS A 60 -8.94 10.52 5.18
N LYS A 61 -8.68 10.93 3.93
CA LYS A 61 -8.95 12.28 3.39
C LYS A 61 -8.15 13.44 3.99
N LEU A 62 -7.18 13.15 4.86
CA LEU A 62 -6.22 14.13 5.42
C LEU A 62 -5.03 14.39 4.47
N ASP A 63 -4.26 15.42 4.79
CA ASP A 63 -3.18 15.96 3.95
C ASP A 63 -1.87 15.18 4.10
N HIS A 64 -1.89 13.93 3.64
CA HIS A 64 -0.72 13.06 3.52
C HIS A 64 -1.01 11.96 2.48
N THR A 65 0.00 11.19 2.07
CA THR A 65 -0.21 10.07 1.13
C THR A 65 -0.88 8.87 1.83
N PRO A 66 -1.56 7.97 1.10
CA PRO A 66 -2.15 6.75 1.68
C PRO A 66 -1.14 5.83 2.37
N THR A 67 0.13 5.89 1.96
CA THR A 67 1.24 5.09 2.49
C THR A 67 1.97 5.75 3.66
N ASP A 68 1.51 6.93 4.11
CA ASP A 68 2.08 7.59 5.28
C ASP A 68 1.97 6.69 6.53
N LYS A 69 3.08 6.51 7.24
CA LYS A 69 3.15 5.70 8.47
C LYS A 69 2.33 6.29 9.61
N ASN A 70 2.04 7.58 9.57
CA ASN A 70 1.18 8.28 10.53
C ASN A 70 -0.31 8.17 10.17
N CYS A 71 -0.67 7.64 9.00
CA CYS A 71 -2.06 7.43 8.64
C CYS A 71 -2.69 6.33 9.52
N VAL A 72 -3.78 6.67 10.22
CA VAL A 72 -4.53 5.72 11.05
C VAL A 72 -5.04 4.50 10.27
N VAL A 73 -5.44 4.67 9.02
CA VAL A 73 -5.89 3.56 8.16
C VAL A 73 -4.69 2.68 7.77
N TYR A 74 -3.56 3.28 7.41
CA TYR A 74 -2.35 2.54 7.09
C TYR A 74 -1.85 1.71 8.27
N GLN A 75 -1.83 2.30 9.48
CA GLN A 75 -1.47 1.60 10.71
C GLN A 75 -2.42 0.44 11.02
N ALA A 76 -3.72 0.62 10.81
CA ALA A 76 -4.71 -0.45 10.98
C ALA A 76 -4.44 -1.62 10.01
N VAL A 77 -4.15 -1.30 8.73
CA VAL A 77 -3.79 -2.30 7.70
C VAL A 77 -2.50 -3.05 8.07
N MET A 78 -1.45 -2.33 8.49
CA MET A 78 -0.20 -2.93 8.94
C MET A 78 -0.42 -3.88 10.12
N THR A 79 -1.22 -3.46 11.10
CA THR A 79 -1.53 -4.27 12.28
C THR A 79 -2.29 -5.55 11.90
N ALA A 80 -3.28 -5.43 11.01
CA ALA A 80 -4.01 -6.59 10.49
C ALA A 80 -3.09 -7.56 9.73
N GLN A 81 -2.17 -7.04 8.91
CA GLN A 81 -1.22 -7.88 8.16
C GLN A 81 -0.24 -8.60 9.09
N ARG A 82 0.28 -7.93 10.13
CA ARG A 82 1.14 -8.56 11.15
C ARG A 82 0.41 -9.73 11.83
N ARG A 83 -0.85 -9.52 12.23
CA ARG A 83 -1.68 -10.59 12.83
C ARG A 83 -1.90 -11.77 11.87
N LYS A 84 -2.16 -11.51 10.58
CA LYS A 84 -2.28 -12.57 9.55
C LYS A 84 -0.98 -13.37 9.40
N ASN A 85 0.17 -12.69 9.34
CA ASN A 85 1.48 -13.35 9.24
C ASN A 85 1.80 -14.21 10.47
N GLN A 86 1.50 -13.72 11.68
CA GLN A 86 1.65 -14.49 12.92
C GLN A 86 0.81 -15.77 12.92
N ARG A 87 -0.44 -15.69 12.45
CA ARG A 87 -1.31 -16.87 12.30
C ARG A 87 -0.78 -17.87 11.26
N ARG A 88 -0.22 -17.37 10.16
CA ARG A 88 0.37 -18.22 9.11
C ARG A 88 1.63 -18.94 9.61
N ASN A 89 2.50 -18.27 10.36
CA ASN A 89 3.73 -18.87 10.89
C ASN A 89 3.49 -19.89 12.02
N ARG A 90 2.28 -19.93 12.59
CA ARG A 90 1.87 -20.93 13.58
C ARG A 90 1.35 -22.23 12.98
N LYS A 91 1.12 -22.27 11.66
CA LYS A 91 0.76 -23.48 10.91
C LYS A 91 2.01 -24.01 10.24
#